data_AF-A0A7J4BT02-F1
#
_entry.id   AF-A0A7J4BT02-F1
#
_cell.length_a   1.000
_cell.length_b   1.000
_cell.length_c   1.000
_cell.angle_alpha   90.00
_cell.angle_beta   90.00
_cell.angle_gamma   90.00
#
_symmetry.space_group_name_H-M   'P 1'
#
loop_
_entity.id
_entity.type
_entity.pdbx_description
1 polymer ?
#
loop_
_entity_poly.entity_id
_entity_poly.type
_entity_poly.pdbx_seq_one_letter_code
_entity_poly.pdbx_strand_id
1 'polypeptide(L)'
;MDLSRIQNMAFSECEGAIAMNDFSIGELMPETGLCTLNIEGPVGYLTLQREDVFNALNPELIDELCDLLVWSKERSVSERGKLKDSNGEPYLRVIVLTGDGKHFCAGADISWMQESGAQTSEQNR
;
A
#
# COMPACT_ATOMS: atom_id res chain seq x y z
N MET A 1 -35.41 49.32 16.50
CA MET A 1 -34.81 48.97 17.79
C MET A 1 -33.29 48.75 17.75
N ASP A 2 -32.58 49.26 16.74
CA ASP A 2 -31.15 49.64 16.80
C ASP A 2 -29.98 48.64 16.93
N LEU A 3 -28.90 48.96 16.19
CA LEU A 3 -27.44 48.77 16.40
C LEU A 3 -26.92 47.40 16.89
N SER A 4 -25.86 46.77 16.37
CA SER A 4 -24.71 47.23 15.60
C SER A 4 -23.83 46.00 15.24
N ARG A 5 -23.12 46.09 14.11
CA ARG A 5 -21.95 45.28 13.79
C ARG A 5 -20.89 45.42 14.89
N ILE A 6 -20.29 44.31 15.35
CA ILE A 6 -18.84 44.23 15.59
C ILE A 6 -18.34 42.85 15.14
N GLN A 7 -17.42 42.87 14.18
CA GLN A 7 -16.62 41.77 13.69
C GLN A 7 -15.29 41.75 14.47
N ASN A 8 -14.81 40.59 14.93
CA ASN A 8 -13.39 40.23 15.08
C ASN A 8 -13.32 38.76 15.58
N MET A 9 -13.00 37.77 14.74
CA MET A 9 -11.66 37.28 14.35
C MET A 9 -10.86 36.61 15.50
N ALA A 10 -10.82 35.27 15.41
CA ALA A 10 -9.75 34.32 15.75
C ALA A 10 -9.39 34.13 17.25
N PHE A 11 -9.19 32.94 17.82
CA PHE A 11 -8.59 31.70 17.33
C PHE A 11 -8.99 30.50 18.23
N SER A 12 -8.90 29.31 17.62
CA SER A 12 -8.45 28.04 18.20
C SER A 12 -9.38 27.22 19.12
N GLU A 13 -9.36 25.92 18.85
CA GLU A 13 -9.97 24.82 19.62
C GLU A 13 -11.46 24.54 19.32
N CYS A 14 -11.75 24.17 18.07
CA CYS A 14 -12.89 23.30 17.82
C CYS A 14 -12.47 21.85 18.10
N GLU A 15 -12.87 21.34 19.25
CA GLU A 15 -13.18 19.93 19.48
C GLU A 15 -14.14 19.46 18.38
N GLY A 16 -13.57 19.00 17.27
CA GLY A 16 -14.31 18.34 16.21
C GLY A 16 -13.77 16.93 16.14
N ALA A 17 -14.47 16.00 16.77
CA ALA A 17 -14.36 14.59 16.41
C ALA A 17 -14.47 14.52 14.89
N ILE A 18 -13.34 14.30 14.22
CA ILE A 18 -13.32 13.96 12.81
C ILE A 18 -14.00 12.61 12.79
N ALA A 19 -15.32 12.63 12.57
CA ALA A 19 -16.06 11.46 12.16
C ALA A 19 -15.20 10.85 11.05
N MET A 20 -14.65 9.67 11.33
CA MET A 20 -13.94 8.85 10.37
C MET A 20 -14.96 8.58 9.28
N ASN A 21 -15.00 9.51 8.33
CA ASN A 21 -15.85 9.42 7.17
C ASN A 21 -15.48 8.09 6.55
N ASP A 22 -16.49 7.38 6.12
CA ASP A 22 -16.46 6.12 5.40
C ASP A 22 -15.78 6.39 4.04
N PHE A 23 -14.53 6.83 4.07
CA PHE A 23 -13.69 7.03 2.91
C PHE A 23 -13.64 5.66 2.27
N SER A 24 -14.28 5.60 1.12
CA SER A 24 -14.16 4.56 0.12
C SER A 24 -12.68 4.45 -0.29
N ILE A 25 -11.84 3.90 0.60
CA ILE A 25 -10.49 3.40 0.35
C ILE A 25 -10.59 2.09 -0.48
N GLY A 26 -11.67 1.96 -1.25
CA GLY A 26 -11.96 0.81 -2.09
C GLY A 26 -11.40 0.91 -3.51
N GLU A 27 -10.95 2.06 -4.02
CA GLU A 27 -10.95 2.20 -5.50
C GLU A 27 -9.62 2.42 -6.22
N LEU A 28 -8.50 2.75 -5.58
CA LEU A 28 -7.22 2.86 -6.28
C LEU A 28 -6.19 1.92 -5.66
N MET A 29 -6.23 0.66 -6.11
CA MET A 29 -5.13 -0.27 -5.90
C MET A 29 -3.85 0.32 -6.51
N PRO A 30 -2.67 0.22 -5.86
CA PRO A 30 -1.41 0.67 -6.43
C PRO A 30 -1.16 0.08 -7.82
N GLU A 31 -0.73 0.93 -8.75
CA GLU A 31 -0.21 0.45 -10.03
C GLU A 31 1.18 -0.16 -9.82
N THR A 32 1.37 -1.37 -10.34
CA THR A 32 2.56 -2.18 -10.13
C THR A 32 2.92 -2.91 -11.44
N GLY A 33 4.21 -3.15 -11.67
CA GLY A 33 4.73 -3.79 -12.87
C GLY A 33 5.59 -5.02 -12.60
N LEU A 34 6.13 -5.18 -11.38
CA LEU A 34 6.99 -6.29 -10.98
C LEU A 34 6.30 -7.24 -10.00
N CYS A 35 5.13 -6.89 -9.48
CA CYS A 35 4.25 -7.79 -8.77
C CYS A 35 2.77 -7.47 -9.05
N THR A 36 1.87 -8.39 -8.71
CA THR A 36 0.42 -8.22 -8.86
C THR A 36 -0.32 -8.62 -7.60
N LEU A 37 -1.52 -8.07 -7.39
CA LEU A 37 -2.46 -8.47 -6.33
C LEU A 37 -3.83 -8.81 -6.93
N ASN A 38 -4.22 -10.08 -6.91
CA ASN A 38 -5.57 -10.51 -7.28
C ASN A 38 -6.41 -10.80 -6.03
N ILE A 39 -7.68 -10.38 -5.99
CA ILE A 39 -8.55 -10.57 -4.82
C ILE A 39 -9.65 -11.58 -5.15
N GLU A 40 -9.72 -12.66 -4.38
CA GLU A 40 -10.78 -13.65 -4.45
C GLU A 40 -11.48 -13.75 -3.09
N GLY A 41 -12.61 -13.06 -2.97
CA GLY A 41 -13.32 -12.91 -1.71
C GLY A 41 -12.40 -12.30 -0.62
N PRO A 42 -12.17 -13.00 0.51
CA PRO A 42 -11.34 -12.47 1.61
C PRO A 42 -9.82 -12.71 1.43
N VAL A 43 -9.39 -13.31 0.33
CA VAL A 43 -7.98 -13.70 0.10
C VAL A 43 -7.38 -12.82 -0.99
N GLY A 44 -6.23 -12.20 -0.71
CA GLY A 44 -5.40 -11.52 -1.69
C GLY A 44 -4.24 -12.39 -2.14
N TYR A 45 -4.10 -12.63 -3.43
CA TYR A 45 -3.01 -13.38 -4.06
C TYR A 45 -1.98 -12.40 -4.60
N LEU A 46 -0.86 -12.25 -3.88
CA LEU A 46 0.24 -11.37 -4.26
C LEU A 46 1.32 -12.20 -4.97
N THR A 47 1.58 -11.89 -6.23
CA THR A 47 2.53 -12.65 -7.08
C THR A 47 3.69 -11.78 -7.52
N LEU A 48 4.94 -12.21 -7.24
CA LEU A 48 6.16 -11.60 -7.79
C LEU A 48 6.32 -12.01 -9.27
N GLN A 49 6.65 -11.09 -10.17
CA GLN A 49 6.63 -11.30 -11.64
C GLN A 49 7.98 -11.01 -12.31
N ARG A 50 9.08 -11.44 -11.68
CA ARG A 50 10.44 -11.38 -12.25
C ARG A 50 11.01 -12.78 -12.44
N GLU A 51 10.25 -13.68 -13.09
CA GLU A 51 10.62 -15.10 -13.26
C GLU A 51 11.98 -15.27 -13.94
N ASP A 52 12.31 -14.40 -14.90
CA ASP A 52 13.55 -14.40 -15.69
C ASP A 52 14.82 -14.26 -14.82
N VAL A 53 14.69 -13.63 -13.66
CA VAL A 53 15.74 -13.51 -12.64
C VAL A 53 15.34 -14.18 -11.32
N PHE A 54 14.49 -15.20 -11.39
CA PHE A 54 14.07 -16.03 -10.26
C PHE A 54 13.43 -15.24 -9.12
N ASN A 55 12.69 -14.18 -9.46
CA ASN A 55 12.03 -13.29 -8.52
C ASN A 55 13.01 -12.66 -7.52
N ALA A 56 14.22 -12.30 -7.96
CA ALA A 56 15.15 -11.54 -7.14
C ALA A 56 14.58 -10.17 -6.76
N LEU A 57 14.93 -9.66 -5.57
CA LEU A 57 14.41 -8.41 -5.00
C LEU A 57 15.33 -7.24 -5.39
N ASN A 58 14.88 -6.43 -6.35
CA ASN A 58 15.42 -5.10 -6.63
C ASN A 58 14.60 -4.02 -5.88
N PRO A 59 15.03 -2.75 -5.84
CA PRO A 59 14.32 -1.69 -5.13
C PRO A 59 12.88 -1.50 -5.61
N GLU A 60 12.67 -1.51 -6.92
CA GLU A 60 11.34 -1.32 -7.52
C GLU A 60 10.36 -2.40 -7.06
N LEU A 61 10.75 -3.69 -7.09
CA LEU A 61 9.90 -4.77 -6.59
C LEU A 61 9.65 -4.66 -5.08
N ILE A 62 10.65 -4.22 -4.31
CA ILE A 62 10.49 -4.00 -2.87
C ILE A 62 9.48 -2.89 -2.60
N ASP A 63 9.58 -1.76 -3.32
CA ASP A 63 8.69 -0.62 -3.18
C ASP A 63 7.25 -1.00 -3.54
N GLU A 64 7.04 -1.64 -4.69
CA GLU A 64 5.72 -2.12 -5.12
C GLU A 64 5.11 -3.13 -4.12
N LEU A 65 5.92 -4.06 -3.62
CA LEU A 65 5.48 -5.03 -2.62
C LEU A 65 5.06 -4.32 -1.33
N CYS A 66 5.81 -3.31 -0.89
CA CYS A 66 5.47 -2.51 0.28
C CYS A 66 4.15 -1.76 0.08
N ASP A 67 3.96 -1.11 -1.08
CA ASP A 67 2.73 -0.39 -1.41
C ASP A 67 1.51 -1.31 -1.39
N LEU A 68 1.59 -2.49 -2.01
CA LEU A 68 0.52 -3.48 -1.99
C LEU A 68 0.24 -4.03 -0.59
N LEU A 69 1.26 -4.23 0.24
CA LEU A 69 1.08 -4.69 1.62
C LEU A 69 0.46 -3.63 2.52
N VAL A 70 0.84 -2.36 2.37
CA VAL A 70 0.22 -1.23 3.07
C VAL A 70 -1.24 -1.10 2.66
N TRP A 71 -1.53 -1.12 1.36
CA TRP A 71 -2.90 -1.09 0.85
C TRP A 71 -3.73 -2.28 1.36
N SER A 72 -3.15 -3.48 1.36
CA SER A 72 -3.81 -4.70 1.85
C SER A 72 -4.12 -4.63 3.34
N LYS A 73 -3.20 -4.08 4.14
CA LYS A 73 -3.42 -3.81 5.58
C LYS A 73 -4.61 -2.87 5.75
N GLU A 74 -4.63 -1.75 5.03
CA GLU A 74 -5.74 -0.79 5.10
C GLU A 74 -7.07 -1.39 4.68
N ARG A 75 -7.10 -2.35 3.74
CA ARG A 75 -8.32 -3.08 3.35
C ARG A 75 -8.60 -4.33 4.20
N SER A 76 -7.83 -4.59 5.25
CA SER A 76 -8.00 -5.78 6.08
C SER A 76 -9.12 -5.66 7.11
N VAL A 77 -9.66 -6.80 7.53
CA VAL A 77 -10.60 -6.88 8.66
C VAL A 77 -10.01 -6.29 9.94
N SER A 78 -8.68 -6.39 10.13
CA SER A 78 -8.00 -5.87 11.33
C SER A 78 -8.12 -4.35 11.45
N GLU A 79 -7.91 -3.62 10.35
CA GLU A 79 -8.02 -2.16 10.33
C GLU A 79 -9.48 -1.69 10.23
N ARG A 80 -10.33 -2.43 9.52
CA ARG A 80 -11.72 -2.04 9.27
C ARG A 80 -12.68 -2.43 10.38
N GLY A 81 -12.34 -3.42 11.20
CA GLY A 81 -13.18 -3.92 12.30
C GLY A 81 -14.50 -4.56 11.84
N LYS A 82 -14.65 -4.85 10.55
CA LYS A 82 -15.86 -5.43 9.93
C LYS A 82 -15.44 -6.51 8.93
N LEU A 83 -16.35 -7.43 8.61
CA LEU A 83 -16.08 -8.52 7.66
C LEU A 83 -16.30 -8.13 6.20
N LYS A 84 -17.11 -7.10 5.95
CA LYS A 84 -17.52 -6.67 4.61
C LYS A 84 -17.59 -5.14 4.54
N ASP A 85 -17.36 -4.58 3.35
CA ASP A 85 -17.54 -3.16 3.07
C ASP A 85 -19.01 -2.78 2.81
N SER A 86 -19.25 -1.51 2.49
CA SER A 86 -20.58 -0.95 2.22
C SER A 86 -21.27 -1.57 1.00
N ASN A 87 -20.51 -2.15 0.07
CA ASN A 87 -21.02 -2.84 -1.11
C ASN A 87 -21.26 -4.34 -0.85
N GLY A 88 -20.91 -4.84 0.34
CA GLY A 88 -21.05 -6.24 0.72
C GLY A 88 -19.87 -7.13 0.31
N GLU A 89 -18.80 -6.54 -0.23
CA GLU A 89 -17.58 -7.23 -0.60
C GLU A 89 -16.75 -7.57 0.65
N PRO A 90 -16.17 -8.79 0.75
CA PRO A 90 -15.37 -9.16 1.92
C PRO A 90 -14.10 -8.31 2.05
N TYR A 91 -13.79 -7.88 3.27
CA TYR A 91 -12.47 -7.34 3.59
C TYR A 91 -11.41 -8.44 3.65
N LEU A 92 -10.15 -8.06 3.41
CA LEU A 92 -9.03 -8.99 3.36
C LEU A 92 -8.76 -9.61 4.74
N ARG A 93 -8.47 -10.91 4.73
CA ARG A 93 -8.12 -11.69 5.93
C ARG A 93 -6.83 -12.47 5.78
N VAL A 94 -6.48 -12.83 4.55
CA VAL A 94 -5.30 -13.63 4.23
C VAL A 94 -4.64 -13.05 2.99
N ILE A 95 -3.31 -12.98 3.01
CA ILE A 95 -2.48 -12.78 1.82
C ILE A 95 -1.77 -14.10 1.52
N VAL A 96 -1.90 -14.56 0.28
CA VAL A 96 -1.08 -15.63 -0.29
C VAL A 96 0.02 -14.96 -1.10
N LEU A 97 1.24 -15.00 -0.58
CA LEU A 97 2.41 -14.49 -1.28
C LEU A 97 3.07 -15.63 -2.07
N THR A 98 3.21 -15.44 -3.38
CA THR A 98 3.84 -16.41 -4.29
C THR A 98 4.76 -15.71 -5.28
N GLY A 99 5.64 -16.47 -5.94
CA GLY A 99 6.40 -16.02 -7.11
C GLY A 99 5.83 -16.67 -8.36
N ASP A 100 5.90 -15.97 -9.48
CA ASP A 100 5.58 -16.55 -10.78
C ASP A 100 6.68 -17.53 -11.22
N GLY A 101 6.29 -18.55 -11.96
CA GLY A 101 7.19 -19.59 -12.43
C GLY A 101 7.65 -20.60 -11.37
N LYS A 102 8.84 -21.17 -11.58
CA LYS A 102 9.38 -22.29 -10.79
C LYS A 102 9.89 -21.88 -9.40
N HIS A 103 10.27 -20.62 -9.22
CA HIS A 103 11.00 -20.14 -8.06
C HIS A 103 10.19 -19.10 -7.31
N PHE A 104 10.09 -19.24 -5.99
CA PHE A 104 9.42 -18.23 -5.17
C PHE A 104 10.17 -16.89 -5.20
N CYS A 105 11.42 -16.87 -4.72
CA CYS A 105 12.28 -15.69 -4.66
C CYS A 105 13.74 -16.11 -4.45
N ALA A 106 14.66 -15.54 -5.22
CA ALA A 106 16.10 -15.80 -5.10
C ALA A 106 16.82 -14.93 -4.05
N GLY A 107 16.10 -14.08 -3.32
CA GLY A 107 16.68 -13.12 -2.38
C GLY A 107 17.07 -11.82 -3.08
N ALA A 108 18.09 -11.13 -2.57
CA ALA A 108 18.46 -9.82 -3.09
C ALA A 108 19.07 -9.90 -4.51
N ASP A 109 18.77 -8.91 -5.35
CA ASP A 109 19.26 -8.86 -6.73
C ASP A 109 20.74 -8.44 -6.79
N ILE A 110 21.61 -9.42 -7.03
CA ILE A 110 23.07 -9.21 -7.07
C ILE A 110 23.49 -8.35 -8.27
N SER A 111 22.80 -8.44 -9.41
CA SER A 111 23.12 -7.63 -10.59
C SER A 111 22.89 -6.14 -10.28
N TRP A 112 21.80 -5.82 -9.57
CA TRP A 112 21.56 -4.48 -9.06
C TRP A 112 22.61 -4.04 -8.02
N MET A 113 23.07 -4.94 -7.15
CA MET A 113 24.16 -4.63 -6.21
C MET A 113 25.48 -4.33 -6.92
N GLN A 114 25.77 -4.98 -8.04
CA GLN A 114 26.96 -4.71 -8.86
C GLN A 114 26.88 -3.35 -9.55
N GLU A 115 25.72 -2.99 -10.09
CA GLU A 115 25.48 -1.67 -10.69
C GLU A 115 25.54 -0.54 -9.64
N SER A 116 24.97 -0.75 -8.45
CA SER A 116 25.03 0.18 -7.32
C SER A 116 26.44 0.31 -6.74
N GLY A 117 27.24 -0.77 -6.77
CA GLY A 117 28.64 -0.78 -6.34
C GLY A 117 29.60 -0.06 -7.30
N ALA A 118 29.16 0.24 -8.52
CA ALA A 118 29.92 1.03 -9.49
C ALA A 118 29.65 2.56 -9.38
N GLN A 119 28.69 2.97 -8.54
CA GLN A 119 28.47 4.39 -8.20
C GLN A 119 29.57 4.88 -7.25
N THR A 120 30.06 6.11 -7.46
CA THR A 120 31.14 6.67 -6.64
C THR A 120 30.67 6.91 -5.20
N SER A 121 31.62 6.97 -4.26
CA SER A 121 31.38 7.15 -2.81
C SER A 121 30.53 8.38 -2.44
N GLU A 122 30.34 9.34 -3.34
CA GLU A 122 29.50 10.53 -3.15
C GLU A 122 28.01 10.30 -3.40
N GLN A 123 27.63 9.20 -4.07
CA GLN A 123 26.23 8.83 -4.35
C GLN A 123 25.68 7.79 -3.36
N ASN A 124 26.53 7.23 -2.51
CA ASN A 124 26.21 6.16 -1.56
C ASN A 124 26.05 6.69 -0.12
N ARG A 125 25.49 7.89 0.04
CA ARG A 125 25.37 8.61 1.32
C ARG A 125 23.93 9.00 1.64
#